data_AF-A0A1N6J283-F1
#
_entry.id   AF-A0A1N6J283-F1
#
_cell.length_a   1.000
_cell.length_b   1.000
_cell.length_c   1.000
_cell.angle_alpha   90.00
_cell.angle_beta   90.00
_cell.angle_gamma   90.00
#
_symmetry.space_group_name_H-M   'P 1'
#
loop_
_entity.id
_entity.type
_entity.pdbx_description
1 polymer ?
#
loop_
_entity_poly.entity_id
_entity_poly.type
_entity_poly.pdbx_seq_one_letter_code
_entity_poly.pdbx_strand_id
1 'polypeptide(L)'
;MFKLKQNFLLIFTAFTIAVGIAACDSDKNEPQNTPENKAAFEKAIKKISEGFTKDNSWISIAQSPYILTGTLQVDTNEIKKIKKEKGDYIEINFTVDTILKGDVPSKEIIINKYICRQKDKAPYCNDSNLFLFNSKKSVIFLTLGPSGGYYFPNRLPNSIFPEADKVKIKEEIAKQNEIIANKTFAKICPTVQHSSEVKSLIEDMLIASKAKDAYVKLEKLGFQAVPATICLMDDRRELAVKGISLENKSPQAWEAMRHYGPEVVVDVLEAILNQITGKSFGFIHNGGTEEERTSTVNGWRIFLWHSFND
;
A
#
# COMPACT_ATOMS: atom_id res chain seq x y z
N MET A 1 15.11 -15.04 -58.82
CA MET A 1 13.80 -14.54 -58.34
C MET A 1 14.05 -13.49 -57.27
N PHE A 2 13.33 -12.37 -57.35
CA PHE A 2 13.69 -11.03 -56.88
C PHE A 2 14.01 -10.89 -55.38
N LYS A 3 15.13 -10.21 -55.07
CA LYS A 3 15.43 -9.61 -53.76
C LYS A 3 14.89 -8.17 -53.74
N LEU A 4 13.88 -7.88 -52.91
CA LEU A 4 13.50 -6.51 -52.57
C LEU A 4 14.26 -6.08 -51.30
N LYS A 5 15.13 -5.08 -51.43
CA LYS A 5 15.69 -4.32 -50.30
C LYS A 5 14.79 -3.12 -50.05
N GLN A 6 14.16 -3.05 -48.88
CA GLN A 6 13.51 -1.83 -48.39
C GLN A 6 14.53 -1.01 -47.57
N ASN A 7 14.87 0.17 -48.07
CA ASN A 7 15.61 1.19 -47.34
C ASN A 7 14.63 1.98 -46.47
N PHE A 8 14.81 1.93 -45.15
CA PHE A 8 14.15 2.84 -44.21
C PHE A 8 15.06 4.06 -44.00
N LEU A 9 14.61 5.21 -44.48
CA LEU A 9 15.24 6.52 -44.27
C LEU A 9 14.67 7.11 -42.97
N LEU A 10 15.50 7.19 -41.92
CA LEU A 10 15.16 7.84 -40.65
C LEU A 10 15.53 9.32 -40.72
N ILE A 11 14.51 10.18 -40.77
CA ILE A 11 14.65 11.64 -40.67
C ILE A 11 14.64 12.00 -39.18
N PHE A 12 15.79 12.40 -38.64
CA PHE A 12 15.90 13.01 -37.32
C PHE A 12 15.56 14.49 -37.43
N THR A 13 14.44 14.91 -36.85
CA THR A 13 14.09 16.32 -36.68
C THR A 13 14.44 16.73 -35.26
N ALA A 14 15.47 17.56 -35.10
CA ALA A 14 15.86 18.12 -33.81
C ALA A 14 14.91 19.28 -33.47
N PHE A 15 14.11 19.13 -32.41
CA PHE A 15 13.33 20.20 -31.80
C PHE A 15 14.09 20.77 -30.60
N THR A 16 14.65 21.96 -30.76
CA THR A 16 15.23 22.73 -29.65
C THR A 16 14.11 23.51 -28.97
N ILE A 17 13.63 23.03 -27.83
CA ILE A 17 12.67 23.77 -26.99
C ILE A 17 13.47 24.69 -26.06
N ALA A 18 13.42 25.99 -26.31
CA ALA A 18 13.88 27.00 -25.38
C ALA A 18 12.89 27.12 -24.21
N VAL A 19 13.28 26.66 -23.03
CA VAL A 19 12.52 26.84 -21.79
C VAL A 19 12.93 28.18 -21.18
N GLY A 20 12.09 29.19 -21.34
CA GLY A 20 12.17 30.44 -20.60
C GLY A 20 11.71 30.21 -19.16
N ILE A 21 12.63 30.34 -18.20
CA ILE A 21 12.32 30.34 -16.77
C ILE A 21 11.74 31.72 -16.43
N ALA A 22 10.43 31.82 -16.35
CA ALA A 22 9.77 32.94 -15.68
C ALA A 22 9.83 32.70 -14.16
N ALA A 23 10.63 33.50 -13.46
CA ALA A 23 10.58 33.59 -12.01
C ALA A 23 9.28 34.30 -11.62
N CYS A 24 8.26 33.54 -11.23
CA CYS A 24 7.09 34.10 -10.58
C CYS A 24 7.38 34.30 -9.09
N ASP A 25 7.29 35.55 -8.67
CA ASP A 25 7.14 35.98 -7.27
C ASP A 25 6.04 35.14 -6.59
N SER A 26 6.45 34.22 -5.73
CA SER A 26 5.57 33.40 -4.90
C SER A 26 5.54 33.97 -3.50
N ASP A 27 4.73 35.01 -3.28
CA ASP A 27 4.51 35.47 -1.93
C ASP A 27 3.08 36.01 -1.73
N LYS A 28 2.43 35.49 -0.68
CA LYS A 28 1.33 36.09 0.11
C LYS A 28 -0.14 35.72 -0.10
N ASN A 29 -0.49 34.63 -0.78
CA ASN A 29 -1.84 34.04 -0.59
C ASN A 29 -1.80 32.53 -0.84
N GLU A 30 -1.14 31.78 0.06
CA GLU A 30 -1.27 30.33 0.05
C GLU A 30 -2.74 29.95 0.35
N PRO A 31 -3.44 29.26 -0.58
CA PRO A 31 -4.83 28.82 -0.38
C PRO A 31 -5.04 27.90 0.83
N GLN A 32 -3.96 27.50 1.50
CA GLN A 32 -3.91 26.55 2.61
C GLN A 32 -4.53 27.10 3.90
N ASN A 33 -4.63 28.42 4.07
CA ASN A 33 -4.99 29.05 5.35
C ASN A 33 -6.45 29.44 5.52
N THR A 34 -7.37 28.95 4.68
CA THR A 34 -8.80 29.17 4.96
C THR A 34 -9.22 28.38 6.20
N PRO A 35 -10.12 28.91 7.05
CA PRO A 35 -10.62 28.18 8.22
C PRO A 35 -11.23 26.81 7.87
N GLU A 36 -11.86 26.71 6.70
CA GLU A 36 -12.46 25.48 6.18
C GLU A 36 -11.40 24.42 5.85
N ASN A 37 -10.32 24.81 5.16
CA ASN A 37 -9.22 23.91 4.84
C ASN A 37 -8.51 23.42 6.10
N LYS A 38 -8.31 24.30 7.08
CA LYS A 38 -7.74 23.95 8.38
C LYS A 38 -8.61 22.93 9.13
N ALA A 39 -9.91 23.15 9.21
CA ALA A 39 -10.83 22.23 9.91
C ALA A 39 -10.89 20.86 9.22
N ALA A 40 -10.91 20.83 7.87
CA ALA A 40 -10.86 19.59 7.11
C ALA A 40 -9.56 18.82 7.36
N PHE A 41 -8.43 19.52 7.40
CA PHE A 41 -7.13 18.95 7.70
C PHE A 41 -7.07 18.39 9.13
N GLU A 42 -7.46 19.14 10.16
CA GLU A 42 -7.49 18.67 11.55
C GLU A 42 -8.38 17.43 11.71
N LYS A 43 -9.55 17.41 11.05
CA LYS A 43 -10.44 16.24 11.02
C LYS A 43 -9.77 15.03 10.38
N ALA A 44 -9.06 15.23 9.26
CA ALA A 44 -8.34 14.16 8.58
C ALA A 44 -7.20 13.63 9.45
N ILE A 45 -6.39 14.50 10.07
CA ILE A 45 -5.31 14.10 10.98
C ILE A 45 -5.84 13.28 12.14
N LYS A 46 -6.96 13.73 12.75
CA LYS A 46 -7.61 12.99 13.84
C LYS A 46 -7.97 11.55 13.42
N LYS A 47 -8.56 11.36 12.23
CA LYS A 47 -8.87 10.02 11.70
C LYS A 47 -7.61 9.19 11.44
N ILE A 48 -6.54 9.81 10.95
CA ILE A 48 -5.27 9.11 10.69
C ILE A 48 -4.68 8.63 12.02
N SER A 49 -4.68 9.46 13.06
CA SER A 49 -4.08 9.14 14.36
C SER A 49 -4.92 8.20 15.21
N GLU A 50 -6.23 8.40 15.26
CA GLU A 50 -7.15 7.60 16.08
C GLU A 50 -7.65 6.35 15.35
N GLY A 51 -7.46 6.29 14.04
CA GLY A 51 -8.06 5.30 13.16
C GLY A 51 -9.45 5.71 12.69
N PHE A 52 -9.97 4.94 11.73
CA PHE A 52 -11.27 5.17 11.12
C PHE A 52 -12.36 4.43 11.92
N THR A 53 -13.43 5.14 12.28
CA THR A 53 -14.52 4.64 13.13
C THR A 53 -15.66 3.94 12.37
N LYS A 54 -15.65 4.02 11.03
CA LYS A 54 -16.60 3.35 10.13
C LYS A 54 -16.05 2.01 9.64
N ASP A 55 -16.84 1.30 8.85
CA ASP A 55 -16.41 0.13 8.11
C ASP A 55 -15.13 0.43 7.29
N ASN A 56 -14.03 -0.20 7.68
CA ASN A 56 -12.70 -0.04 7.09
C ASN A 56 -12.39 -1.08 6.01
N SER A 57 -13.42 -1.74 5.47
CA SER A 57 -13.26 -2.70 4.37
C SER A 57 -12.54 -2.12 3.15
N TRP A 58 -12.66 -0.81 2.91
CA TRP A 58 -11.91 -0.13 1.85
C TRP A 58 -10.39 -0.24 2.02
N ILE A 59 -9.87 -0.25 3.27
CA ILE A 59 -8.44 -0.44 3.55
C ILE A 59 -8.02 -1.83 3.09
N SER A 60 -8.81 -2.84 3.44
CA SER A 60 -8.56 -4.22 3.02
C SER A 60 -8.57 -4.36 1.50
N ILE A 61 -9.47 -3.65 0.81
CA ILE A 61 -9.54 -3.63 -0.66
C ILE A 61 -8.30 -2.94 -1.25
N ALA A 62 -7.87 -1.82 -0.69
CA ALA A 62 -6.68 -1.09 -1.13
C ALA A 62 -5.40 -1.92 -0.93
N GLN A 63 -5.30 -2.64 0.19
CA GLN A 63 -4.17 -3.51 0.55
C GLN A 63 -4.09 -4.81 -0.26
N SER A 64 -5.20 -5.25 -0.85
CA SER A 64 -5.26 -6.54 -1.53
C SER A 64 -5.03 -6.37 -3.03
N PRO A 65 -3.90 -6.85 -3.59
CA PRO A 65 -3.67 -6.83 -5.02
C PRO A 65 -4.62 -7.78 -5.77
N TYR A 66 -5.07 -8.86 -5.11
CA TYR A 66 -6.00 -9.84 -5.69
C TYR A 66 -7.28 -9.92 -4.85
N ILE A 67 -8.42 -9.81 -5.52
CA ILE A 67 -9.73 -9.98 -4.91
C ILE A 67 -10.54 -10.88 -5.84
N LEU A 68 -10.98 -12.03 -5.33
CA LEU A 68 -11.59 -13.09 -6.13
C LEU A 68 -12.91 -13.52 -5.49
N THR A 69 -13.84 -14.02 -6.29
CA THR A 69 -14.97 -14.82 -5.81
C THR A 69 -14.76 -16.27 -6.21
N GLY A 70 -15.19 -17.21 -5.39
CA GLY A 70 -15.00 -18.63 -5.65
C GLY A 70 -15.33 -19.50 -4.45
N THR A 71 -14.85 -20.74 -4.45
CA THR A 71 -15.12 -21.73 -3.39
C THR A 71 -13.84 -22.25 -2.78
N LEU A 72 -13.73 -22.15 -1.46
CA LEU A 72 -12.63 -22.69 -0.66
C LEU A 72 -12.87 -24.17 -0.36
N GLN A 73 -11.84 -25.00 -0.50
CA GLN A 73 -11.84 -26.39 -0.04
C GLN A 73 -10.79 -26.53 1.06
N VAL A 74 -11.26 -26.64 2.30
CA VAL A 74 -10.42 -26.63 3.50
C VAL A 74 -10.48 -28.00 4.18
N ASP A 75 -9.33 -28.63 4.40
CA ASP A 75 -9.24 -29.78 5.30
C ASP A 75 -9.32 -29.32 6.76
N THR A 76 -10.54 -29.27 7.28
CA THR A 76 -10.80 -28.86 8.66
C THR A 76 -10.25 -29.84 9.71
N ASN A 77 -9.95 -31.09 9.35
CA ASN A 77 -9.32 -32.06 10.25
C ASN A 77 -7.82 -31.77 10.38
N GLU A 78 -7.17 -31.42 9.27
CA GLU A 78 -5.77 -30.99 9.27
C GLU A 78 -5.56 -29.73 10.11
N ILE A 79 -6.43 -28.71 9.98
CA ILE A 79 -6.39 -27.51 10.85
C ILE A 79 -6.45 -27.90 12.33
N LYS A 80 -7.39 -28.78 12.71
CA LYS A 80 -7.54 -29.24 14.10
C LYS A 80 -6.30 -29.98 14.59
N LYS A 81 -5.65 -30.77 13.72
CA LYS A 81 -4.39 -31.46 14.03
C LYS A 81 -3.25 -30.45 14.26
N ILE A 82 -3.02 -29.53 13.32
CA ILE A 82 -1.96 -28.52 13.41
C ILE A 82 -2.09 -27.65 14.66
N LYS A 83 -3.33 -27.25 15.01
CA LYS A 83 -3.61 -26.49 16.23
C LYS A 83 -3.19 -27.19 17.51
N LYS A 84 -3.26 -28.52 17.56
CA LYS A 84 -2.89 -29.31 18.75
C LYS A 84 -1.38 -29.51 18.88
N GLU A 85 -0.64 -29.50 17.77
CA GLU A 85 0.78 -29.84 17.72
C GLU A 85 1.68 -28.61 17.84
N LYS A 86 2.16 -28.05 16.71
CA LYS A 86 3.21 -27.02 16.69
C LYS A 86 2.95 -25.81 15.80
N GLY A 87 1.75 -25.70 15.20
CA GLY A 87 1.48 -24.68 14.19
C GLY A 87 2.24 -24.99 12.90
N ASP A 88 1.60 -24.80 11.76
CA ASP A 88 2.14 -25.17 10.46
C ASP A 88 1.36 -24.49 9.33
N TYR A 89 1.90 -24.55 8.12
CA TYR A 89 1.17 -24.16 6.91
C TYR A 89 0.21 -25.25 6.45
N ILE A 90 -0.93 -24.83 5.91
CA ILE A 90 -1.80 -25.66 5.09
C ILE A 90 -1.91 -25.07 3.68
N GLU A 91 -2.14 -25.95 2.71
CA GLU A 91 -2.52 -25.61 1.35
C GLU A 91 -4.03 -25.70 1.21
N ILE A 92 -4.65 -24.61 0.79
CA ILE A 92 -6.10 -24.52 0.58
C ILE A 92 -6.35 -24.43 -0.91
N ASN A 93 -7.06 -25.41 -1.46
CA ASN A 93 -7.51 -25.36 -2.84
C ASN A 93 -8.65 -24.34 -2.97
N PHE A 94 -8.55 -23.47 -3.96
CA PHE A 94 -9.58 -22.48 -4.25
C PHE A 94 -9.96 -22.52 -5.73
N THR A 95 -11.24 -22.75 -6.00
CA THR A 95 -11.81 -22.69 -7.34
C THR A 95 -12.36 -21.30 -7.59
N VAL A 96 -11.71 -20.57 -8.50
CA VAL A 96 -12.04 -19.19 -8.90
C VAL A 96 -13.28 -19.18 -9.78
N ASP A 97 -14.27 -18.37 -9.41
CA ASP A 97 -15.48 -18.08 -10.18
C ASP A 97 -15.33 -16.76 -10.94
N THR A 98 -14.97 -15.67 -10.23
CA THR A 98 -14.79 -14.34 -10.83
C THR A 98 -13.56 -13.66 -10.24
N ILE A 99 -12.80 -12.97 -11.07
CA ILE A 99 -11.72 -12.08 -10.65
C ILE A 99 -12.31 -10.67 -10.51
N LEU A 100 -12.26 -10.09 -9.31
CA LEU A 100 -12.74 -8.71 -9.05
C LEU A 100 -11.60 -7.69 -9.15
N LYS A 101 -10.38 -8.06 -8.76
CA LYS A 101 -9.17 -7.24 -8.81
C LYS A 101 -7.93 -8.14 -8.98
N GLY A 102 -6.94 -7.65 -9.71
CA GLY A 102 -5.71 -8.37 -10.05
C GLY A 102 -5.95 -9.37 -11.18
N ASP A 103 -4.95 -10.20 -11.46
CA ASP A 103 -5.00 -11.25 -12.48
C ASP A 103 -4.49 -12.57 -11.89
N VAL A 104 -5.19 -13.68 -12.13
CA VAL A 104 -4.73 -15.01 -11.72
C VAL A 104 -4.66 -15.92 -12.94
N PRO A 105 -3.59 -16.74 -13.08
CA PRO A 105 -3.34 -17.50 -14.30
C PRO A 105 -4.23 -18.74 -14.46
N SER A 106 -4.94 -19.15 -13.41
CA SER A 106 -5.68 -20.41 -13.36
C SER A 106 -7.03 -20.24 -12.66
N LYS A 107 -8.00 -21.09 -13.05
CA LYS A 107 -9.28 -21.24 -12.34
C LYS A 107 -9.15 -21.99 -11.02
N GLU A 108 -8.03 -22.65 -10.80
CA GLU A 108 -7.69 -23.31 -9.55
C GLU A 108 -6.37 -22.76 -9.05
N ILE A 109 -6.36 -22.27 -7.81
CA ILE A 109 -5.16 -21.75 -7.15
C ILE A 109 -5.00 -22.39 -5.78
N ILE A 110 -3.74 -22.44 -5.32
CA ILE A 110 -3.39 -22.88 -3.96
C ILE A 110 -3.14 -21.64 -3.11
N ILE A 111 -3.85 -21.55 -1.98
CA ILE A 111 -3.66 -20.51 -0.98
C ILE A 111 -2.94 -21.12 0.21
N ASN A 112 -1.79 -20.55 0.56
CA ASN A 112 -1.02 -20.95 1.72
C ASN A 112 -1.49 -20.17 2.95
N LYS A 113 -1.76 -20.88 4.05
CA LYS A 113 -2.14 -20.24 5.31
C LYS A 113 -1.42 -20.89 6.48
N TYR A 114 -0.69 -20.08 7.24
CA TYR A 114 -0.16 -20.52 8.53
C TYR A 114 -1.27 -20.60 9.56
N ILE A 115 -1.41 -21.79 10.16
CA ILE A 115 -2.32 -22.11 11.25
C ILE A 115 -1.52 -22.12 12.54
N CYS A 116 -1.91 -21.25 13.48
CA CYS A 116 -1.23 -21.17 14.77
C CYS A 116 -1.58 -22.36 15.69
N ARG A 117 -0.78 -22.55 16.75
CA ARG A 117 -1.16 -23.48 17.81
C ARG A 117 -2.33 -22.92 18.60
N GLN A 118 -3.11 -23.81 19.22
CA GLN A 118 -4.27 -23.43 20.03
C GLN A 118 -3.93 -22.47 21.19
N LYS A 119 -2.71 -22.54 21.73
CA LYS A 119 -2.24 -21.66 22.80
C LYS A 119 -1.84 -20.26 22.33
N ASP A 120 -1.64 -20.08 21.03
CA ASP A 120 -1.21 -18.81 20.46
C ASP A 120 -2.41 -17.87 20.36
N LYS A 121 -2.33 -16.72 21.01
CA LYS A 121 -3.43 -15.73 21.08
C LYS A 121 -3.25 -14.57 20.10
N ALA A 122 -2.38 -14.71 19.11
CA ALA A 122 -2.13 -13.61 18.18
C ALA A 122 -3.37 -13.36 17.29
N PRO A 123 -3.71 -12.11 16.96
CA PRO A 123 -4.91 -11.79 16.18
C PRO A 123 -5.02 -12.52 14.84
N TYR A 124 -3.88 -12.81 14.19
CA TYR A 124 -3.81 -13.51 12.90
C TYR A 124 -4.07 -15.03 12.99
N CYS A 125 -4.25 -15.56 14.21
CA CYS A 125 -4.55 -16.97 14.49
C CYS A 125 -6.05 -17.28 14.48
N ASN A 126 -6.91 -16.31 14.12
CA ASN A 126 -8.33 -16.55 13.98
C ASN A 126 -8.65 -17.24 12.64
N ASP A 127 -8.78 -18.56 12.70
CA ASP A 127 -9.12 -19.39 11.53
C ASP A 127 -10.63 -19.67 11.40
N SER A 128 -11.49 -19.05 12.21
CA SER A 128 -12.93 -19.37 12.25
C SER A 128 -13.60 -19.19 10.89
N ASN A 129 -13.14 -18.22 10.10
CA ASN A 129 -13.64 -17.97 8.75
C ASN A 129 -13.36 -19.15 7.80
N LEU A 130 -12.25 -19.89 7.98
CA LEU A 130 -11.96 -21.07 7.15
C LEU A 130 -13.01 -22.17 7.36
N PHE A 131 -13.46 -22.37 8.60
CA PHE A 131 -14.55 -23.32 8.90
C PHE A 131 -15.89 -22.81 8.39
N LEU A 132 -16.19 -21.52 8.60
CA LEU A 132 -17.47 -20.92 8.23
C LEU A 132 -17.73 -20.95 6.71
N PHE A 133 -16.69 -20.72 5.92
CA PHE A 133 -16.75 -20.61 4.46
C PHE A 133 -16.26 -21.85 3.69
N ASN A 134 -15.92 -22.95 4.39
CA ASN A 134 -15.55 -24.19 3.72
C ASN A 134 -16.66 -24.68 2.79
N SER A 135 -16.30 -24.98 1.53
CA SER A 135 -17.20 -25.40 0.46
C SER A 135 -18.34 -24.41 0.13
N LYS A 136 -18.24 -23.15 0.58
CA LYS A 136 -19.20 -22.09 0.25
C LYS A 136 -18.59 -21.10 -0.74
N LYS A 137 -19.45 -20.45 -1.53
CA LYS A 137 -19.05 -19.29 -2.32
C LYS A 137 -18.72 -18.12 -1.39
N SER A 138 -17.58 -17.48 -1.63
CA SER A 138 -17.08 -16.36 -0.84
C SER A 138 -16.28 -15.40 -1.70
N VAL A 139 -16.12 -14.17 -1.21
CA VAL A 139 -15.14 -13.22 -1.71
C VAL A 139 -13.88 -13.34 -0.86
N ILE A 140 -12.73 -13.54 -1.48
CA ILE A 140 -11.44 -13.68 -0.81
C ILE A 140 -10.45 -12.59 -1.23
N PHE A 141 -9.66 -12.16 -0.27
CA PHE A 141 -8.64 -11.12 -0.42
C PHE A 141 -7.28 -11.79 -0.29
N LEU A 142 -6.41 -11.60 -1.27
CA LEU A 142 -5.13 -12.31 -1.35
C LEU A 142 -3.97 -11.35 -1.66
N THR A 143 -2.78 -11.77 -1.22
CA THR A 143 -1.48 -11.21 -1.60
C THR A 143 -0.58 -12.32 -2.14
N LEU A 144 0.48 -11.96 -2.85
CA LEU A 144 1.59 -12.87 -3.13
C LEU A 144 2.58 -12.84 -1.96
N GLY A 145 3.13 -14.01 -1.63
CA GLY A 145 4.27 -14.11 -0.73
C GLY A 145 5.60 -14.10 -1.50
N PRO A 146 6.74 -14.09 -0.78
CA PRO A 146 8.07 -14.02 -1.41
C PRO A 146 8.39 -15.18 -2.37
N SER A 147 7.75 -16.34 -2.18
CA SER A 147 7.88 -17.51 -3.05
C SER A 147 6.92 -17.51 -4.25
N GLY A 148 6.11 -16.46 -4.42
CA GLY A 148 5.08 -16.39 -5.46
C GLY A 148 3.79 -17.15 -5.14
N GLY A 149 3.66 -17.78 -3.96
CA GLY A 149 2.41 -18.38 -3.50
C GLY A 149 1.37 -17.33 -3.09
N TYR A 150 0.08 -17.67 -3.17
CA TYR A 150 -0.99 -16.81 -2.64
C TYR A 150 -1.15 -17.01 -1.14
N TYR A 151 -1.39 -15.91 -0.41
CA TYR A 151 -1.63 -15.89 1.02
C TYR A 151 -2.78 -14.96 1.37
N PHE A 152 -3.48 -15.24 2.48
CA PHE A 152 -4.31 -14.22 3.11
C PHE A 152 -3.43 -13.13 3.72
N PRO A 153 -3.77 -11.84 3.57
CA PRO A 153 -3.01 -10.76 4.19
C PRO A 153 -2.96 -10.91 5.73
N ASN A 154 -1.78 -11.19 6.27
CA ASN A 154 -1.57 -11.55 7.69
C ASN A 154 -2.03 -10.48 8.70
N ARG A 155 -2.28 -9.23 8.26
CA ARG A 155 -2.71 -8.11 9.12
C ARG A 155 -4.19 -7.75 8.95
N LEU A 156 -4.91 -8.42 8.06
CA LEU A 156 -6.33 -8.16 7.87
C LEU A 156 -7.14 -9.09 8.79
N PRO A 157 -7.96 -8.54 9.71
CA PRO A 157 -8.78 -9.36 10.60
C PRO A 157 -9.78 -10.23 9.83
N ASN A 158 -10.18 -9.79 8.63
CA ASN A 158 -11.04 -10.54 7.72
C ASN A 158 -10.46 -10.49 6.30
N SER A 159 -10.18 -11.67 5.73
CA SER A 159 -9.76 -11.83 4.32
C SER A 159 -10.71 -12.73 3.52
N ILE A 160 -11.82 -13.15 4.14
CA ILE A 160 -12.85 -13.99 3.55
C ILE A 160 -14.19 -13.38 3.95
N PHE A 161 -15.03 -13.09 2.95
CA PHE A 161 -16.30 -12.42 3.09
C PHE A 161 -17.43 -13.25 2.45
N PRO A 162 -18.68 -13.11 2.91
CA PRO A 162 -19.83 -13.69 2.22
C PRO A 162 -19.92 -13.24 0.76
N GLU A 163 -20.39 -14.11 -0.15
CA GLU A 163 -20.64 -13.75 -1.55
C GLU A 163 -21.61 -12.56 -1.70
N ALA A 164 -22.50 -12.34 -0.72
CA ALA A 164 -23.41 -11.20 -0.70
C ALA A 164 -22.69 -9.83 -0.67
N ASP A 165 -21.45 -9.77 -0.16
CA ASP A 165 -20.66 -8.54 -0.10
C ASP A 165 -20.00 -8.17 -1.44
N LYS A 166 -20.09 -9.05 -2.46
CA LYS A 166 -19.47 -8.87 -3.78
C LYS A 166 -19.84 -7.55 -4.44
N VAL A 167 -21.09 -7.12 -4.35
CA VAL A 167 -21.56 -5.88 -5.00
C VAL A 167 -20.87 -4.67 -4.38
N LYS A 168 -20.92 -4.56 -3.05
CA LYS A 168 -20.26 -3.49 -2.30
C LYS A 168 -18.75 -3.46 -2.54
N ILE A 169 -18.10 -4.63 -2.58
CA ILE A 169 -16.66 -4.73 -2.85
C ILE A 169 -16.34 -4.26 -4.28
N LYS A 170 -17.16 -4.61 -5.28
CA LYS A 170 -17.01 -4.11 -6.65
C LYS A 170 -17.17 -2.59 -6.74
N GLU A 171 -18.16 -2.03 -6.05
CA GLU A 171 -18.38 -0.58 -6.01
C GLU A 171 -17.18 0.15 -5.41
N GLU A 172 -16.63 -0.36 -4.31
CA GLU A 172 -15.45 0.22 -3.68
C GLU A 172 -14.19 0.06 -4.56
N ILE A 173 -13.99 -1.07 -5.24
CA ILE A 173 -12.92 -1.23 -6.23
C ILE A 173 -13.05 -0.18 -7.35
N ALA A 174 -14.26 0.03 -7.87
CA ALA A 174 -14.51 1.02 -8.91
C ALA A 174 -14.20 2.45 -8.42
N LYS A 175 -14.61 2.79 -7.20
CA LYS A 175 -14.30 4.07 -6.55
C LYS A 175 -12.79 4.27 -6.39
N GLN A 176 -12.06 3.27 -5.92
CA GLN A 176 -10.60 3.34 -5.78
C GLN A 176 -9.91 3.54 -7.13
N ASN A 177 -10.35 2.82 -8.16
CA ASN A 177 -9.85 3.00 -9.52
C ASN A 177 -10.14 4.42 -10.03
N GLU A 178 -11.31 4.97 -9.74
CA GLU A 178 -11.67 6.35 -10.10
C GLU A 178 -10.76 7.37 -9.39
N ILE A 179 -10.51 7.20 -8.08
CA ILE A 179 -9.62 8.07 -7.30
C ILE A 179 -8.24 8.18 -7.94
N ILE A 180 -7.69 7.04 -8.36
CA ILE A 180 -6.37 6.97 -9.01
C ILE A 180 -6.42 7.52 -10.43
N ALA A 181 -7.36 7.07 -11.26
CA ALA A 181 -7.45 7.46 -12.66
C ALA A 181 -7.68 8.97 -12.83
N ASN A 182 -8.58 9.54 -12.04
CA ASN A 182 -8.92 10.97 -12.09
C ASN A 182 -8.02 11.82 -11.19
N LYS A 183 -7.04 11.20 -10.51
CA LYS A 183 -6.13 11.85 -9.56
C LYS A 183 -6.86 12.75 -8.56
N THR A 184 -8.03 12.33 -8.07
CA THR A 184 -8.87 13.19 -7.21
C THR A 184 -8.17 13.50 -5.89
N PHE A 185 -7.29 12.61 -5.43
CA PHE A 185 -6.39 12.85 -4.29
C PHE A 185 -5.51 14.11 -4.49
N ALA A 186 -5.15 14.46 -5.73
CA ALA A 186 -4.28 15.59 -6.02
C ALA A 186 -4.94 16.94 -5.73
N LYS A 187 -6.27 16.99 -5.52
CA LYS A 187 -6.94 18.21 -5.05
C LYS A 187 -6.62 18.52 -3.58
N ILE A 188 -6.23 17.50 -2.81
CA ILE A 188 -5.83 17.61 -1.39
C ILE A 188 -4.38 18.12 -1.30
N CYS A 189 -3.51 17.69 -2.21
CA CYS A 189 -2.07 17.95 -2.18
C CYS A 189 -1.64 19.44 -2.19
N PRO A 190 -2.28 20.35 -2.95
CA PRO A 190 -1.98 21.78 -2.94
C PRO A 190 -2.23 22.46 -1.59
N THR A 191 -3.02 21.85 -0.71
CA THR A 191 -3.51 22.47 0.53
C THR A 191 -2.84 21.96 1.80
N VAL A 192 -1.81 21.12 1.69
CA VAL A 192 -1.31 20.37 2.84
C VAL A 192 -0.21 21.09 3.61
N GLN A 193 -0.39 21.14 4.94
CA GLN A 193 0.64 21.55 5.91
C GLN A 193 1.94 20.72 5.76
N HIS A 194 3.09 21.33 6.04
CA HIS A 194 4.43 20.73 5.91
C HIS A 194 4.89 20.35 4.49
N SER A 195 4.17 20.72 3.42
CA SER A 195 4.55 20.36 2.05
C SER A 195 5.99 20.81 1.68
N SER A 196 6.35 22.06 2.01
CA SER A 196 7.70 22.59 1.74
C SER A 196 8.79 21.90 2.57
N GLU A 197 8.51 21.61 3.84
CA GLU A 197 9.42 20.93 4.75
C GLU A 197 9.67 19.48 4.31
N VAL A 198 8.61 18.72 4.00
CA VAL A 198 8.72 17.35 3.48
C VAL A 198 9.50 17.34 2.16
N LYS A 199 9.21 18.28 1.25
CA LYS A 199 9.96 18.40 -0.01
C LYS A 199 11.43 18.65 0.23
N SER A 200 11.79 19.56 1.13
CA SER A 200 13.19 19.83 1.47
C SER A 200 13.88 18.60 2.06
N LEU A 201 13.19 17.84 2.92
CA LEU A 201 13.73 16.62 3.50
C LEU A 201 13.95 15.54 2.44
N ILE A 202 13.03 15.39 1.47
CA ILE A 202 13.21 14.47 0.33
C ILE A 202 14.46 14.82 -0.48
N GLU A 203 14.70 16.10 -0.78
CA GLU A 203 15.94 16.50 -1.47
C GLU A 203 17.19 16.18 -0.65
N ASP A 204 17.13 16.35 0.67
CA ASP A 204 18.23 15.98 1.56
C ASP A 204 18.48 14.46 1.61
N MET A 205 17.50 13.60 1.29
CA MET A 205 17.69 12.13 1.16
C MET A 205 18.63 11.76 0.02
N LEU A 206 18.78 12.63 -0.98
CA LEU A 206 19.64 12.43 -2.14
C LEU A 206 21.09 12.89 -1.88
N ILE A 207 21.37 13.40 -0.69
CA ILE A 207 22.70 13.88 -0.29
C ILE A 207 23.23 12.96 0.82
N ALA A 208 24.30 12.21 0.54
CA ALA A 208 24.81 11.16 1.44
C ALA A 208 25.09 11.66 2.88
N SER A 209 25.60 12.88 3.02
CA SER A 209 25.90 13.49 4.33
C SER A 209 24.67 13.93 5.12
N LYS A 210 23.50 13.99 4.48
CA LYS A 210 22.24 14.46 5.09
C LYS A 210 21.16 13.39 5.19
N ALA A 211 21.22 12.36 4.35
CA ALA A 211 20.11 11.42 4.18
C ALA A 211 19.60 10.79 5.49
N LYS A 212 20.49 10.33 6.37
CA LYS A 212 20.10 9.74 7.66
C LYS A 212 19.37 10.72 8.57
N ASP A 213 19.82 11.98 8.62
CA ASP A 213 19.19 13.03 9.40
C ASP A 213 17.83 13.42 8.80
N ALA A 214 17.72 13.43 7.47
CA ALA A 214 16.46 13.65 6.75
C ALA A 214 15.40 12.59 7.11
N TYR A 215 15.79 11.31 7.18
CA TYR A 215 14.89 10.22 7.60
C TYR A 215 14.34 10.45 9.01
N VAL A 216 15.22 10.77 9.96
CA VAL A 216 14.87 11.02 11.37
C VAL A 216 13.97 12.25 11.51
N LYS A 217 14.29 13.33 10.79
CA LYS A 217 13.49 14.56 10.80
C LYS A 217 12.10 14.32 10.21
N LEU A 218 12.01 13.58 9.11
CA LEU A 218 10.72 13.27 8.49
C LEU A 218 9.83 12.41 9.41
N GLU A 219 10.38 11.40 10.09
CA GLU A 219 9.63 10.63 11.09
C GLU A 219 9.11 11.52 12.23
N LYS A 220 9.93 12.46 12.70
CA LYS A 220 9.59 13.37 13.80
C LYS A 220 8.45 14.34 13.50
N LEU A 221 8.18 14.64 12.23
CA LEU A 221 7.01 15.45 11.85
C LEU A 221 5.69 14.74 12.16
N GLY A 222 5.71 13.41 12.29
CA GLY A 222 4.57 12.62 12.76
C GLY A 222 3.34 12.73 11.87
N PHE A 223 2.16 12.58 12.48
CA PHE A 223 0.88 12.52 11.77
C PHE A 223 0.59 13.76 10.91
N GLN A 224 1.05 14.94 11.33
CA GLN A 224 0.81 16.20 10.62
C GLN A 224 1.45 16.22 9.23
N ALA A 225 2.58 15.53 9.03
CA ALA A 225 3.23 15.45 7.72
C ALA A 225 2.70 14.32 6.83
N VAL A 226 1.91 13.36 7.34
CA VAL A 226 1.46 12.19 6.58
C VAL A 226 0.81 12.58 5.24
N PRO A 227 -0.14 13.53 5.18
CA PRO A 227 -0.74 13.90 3.90
C PRO A 227 0.27 14.49 2.90
N ALA A 228 1.24 15.28 3.36
CA ALA A 228 2.25 15.91 2.50
C ALA A 228 3.24 14.86 1.98
N THR A 229 3.64 13.93 2.84
CA THR A 229 4.46 12.77 2.48
C THR A 229 3.79 11.93 1.41
N ILE A 230 2.49 11.61 1.54
CA ILE A 230 1.75 10.85 0.51
C ILE A 230 1.71 11.61 -0.83
N CYS A 231 1.55 12.94 -0.80
CA CYS A 231 1.52 13.74 -2.02
C CYS A 231 2.85 13.75 -2.78
N LEU A 232 3.97 13.63 -2.06
CA LEU A 232 5.32 13.64 -2.62
C LEU A 232 5.95 12.24 -2.73
N MET A 233 5.21 11.18 -2.36
CA MET A 233 5.80 9.85 -2.21
C MET A 233 6.21 9.17 -3.52
N ASP A 234 5.68 9.64 -4.65
CA ASP A 234 5.89 9.01 -5.95
C ASP A 234 7.23 9.40 -6.59
N ASP A 235 8.29 9.33 -5.79
CA ASP A 235 9.65 9.70 -6.17
C ASP A 235 10.51 8.44 -6.32
N ARG A 236 11.05 8.25 -7.52
CA ARG A 236 11.84 7.07 -7.93
C ARG A 236 13.35 7.34 -7.99
N ARG A 237 13.80 8.50 -7.51
CA ARG A 237 15.23 8.80 -7.46
C ARG A 237 15.93 7.86 -6.47
N GLU A 238 17.13 7.42 -6.84
CA GLU A 238 17.95 6.54 -6.01
C GLU A 238 18.41 7.26 -4.74
N LEU A 239 18.35 6.57 -3.61
CA LEU A 239 18.79 7.11 -2.33
C LEU A 239 20.31 7.14 -2.24
N ALA A 240 20.84 8.23 -1.69
CA ALA A 240 22.28 8.33 -1.42
C ALA A 240 22.73 7.38 -0.29
N VAL A 241 21.82 7.01 0.62
CA VAL A 241 22.06 6.04 1.69
C VAL A 241 20.93 5.01 1.74
N LYS A 242 21.20 3.80 1.27
CA LYS A 242 20.26 2.67 1.17
C LYS A 242 20.06 1.89 2.46
N GLY A 243 19.96 2.60 3.58
CA GLY A 243 19.86 2.00 4.90
C GLY A 243 19.16 2.92 5.87
N ILE A 244 18.07 2.43 6.45
CA ILE A 244 17.32 3.12 7.49
C ILE A 244 17.11 2.18 8.68
N SER A 245 17.18 2.75 9.87
CA SER A 245 16.88 2.07 11.13
C SER A 245 15.70 2.76 11.78
N LEU A 246 14.63 2.02 12.05
CA LEU A 246 13.40 2.54 12.65
C LEU A 246 13.18 1.88 14.01
N GLU A 247 12.83 2.68 15.01
CA GLU A 247 12.58 2.17 16.37
C GLU A 247 11.27 1.38 16.41
N ASN A 248 11.31 0.21 17.01
CA ASN A 248 10.12 -0.58 17.28
C ASN A 248 9.34 0.00 18.48
N LYS A 249 8.24 0.69 18.20
CA LYS A 249 7.36 1.28 19.24
C LYS A 249 6.40 0.28 19.90
N SER A 250 6.36 -0.98 19.44
CA SER A 250 5.48 -1.99 20.04
C SER A 250 6.12 -2.60 21.29
N PRO A 251 5.41 -2.68 22.43
CA PRO A 251 5.94 -3.33 23.63
C PRO A 251 6.14 -4.84 23.47
N GLN A 252 5.63 -5.43 22.39
CA GLN A 252 5.77 -6.85 22.05
C GLN A 252 6.81 -7.09 20.94
N ALA A 253 7.47 -6.04 20.44
CA ALA A 253 8.51 -6.22 19.45
C ALA A 253 9.70 -6.97 20.08
N TRP A 254 10.18 -8.00 19.38
CA TRP A 254 11.37 -8.72 19.81
C TRP A 254 12.60 -7.81 19.72
N GLU A 255 12.81 -7.17 18.57
CA GLU A 255 13.94 -6.30 18.33
C GLU A 255 13.62 -4.85 18.71
N ALA A 256 14.57 -4.11 19.27
CA ALA A 256 14.40 -2.68 19.57
C ALA A 256 14.37 -1.81 18.28
N MET A 257 15.04 -2.26 17.23
CA MET A 257 15.15 -1.55 15.95
C MET A 257 14.80 -2.51 14.81
N ARG A 258 14.17 -1.99 13.76
CA ARG A 258 14.08 -2.66 12.46
C ARG A 258 15.06 -2.01 11.50
N HIS A 259 15.72 -2.82 10.69
CA HIS A 259 16.62 -2.34 9.64
C HIS A 259 16.00 -2.64 8.28
N TYR A 260 16.01 -1.64 7.40
CA TYR A 260 15.54 -1.78 6.02
C TYR A 260 16.62 -1.31 5.05
N GLY A 261 16.69 -1.95 3.88
CA GLY A 261 17.54 -1.54 2.76
C GLY A 261 16.72 -0.90 1.63
N PRO A 262 16.15 0.30 1.81
CA PRO A 262 15.40 0.97 0.75
C PRO A 262 16.34 1.40 -0.38
N GLU A 263 15.88 1.34 -1.63
CA GLU A 263 16.71 1.68 -2.78
C GLU A 263 16.42 3.07 -3.34
N VAL A 264 15.14 3.43 -3.39
CA VAL A 264 14.64 4.70 -3.93
C VAL A 264 13.80 5.44 -2.91
N VAL A 265 13.56 6.73 -3.14
CA VAL A 265 12.85 7.61 -2.19
C VAL A 265 11.50 7.03 -1.75
N VAL A 266 10.67 6.53 -2.67
CA VAL A 266 9.37 5.92 -2.32
C VAL A 266 9.47 4.79 -1.29
N ASP A 267 10.56 4.02 -1.31
CA ASP A 267 10.77 2.89 -0.37
C ASP A 267 10.96 3.41 1.07
N VAL A 268 11.73 4.49 1.25
CA VAL A 268 11.89 5.16 2.57
C VAL A 268 10.59 5.79 3.03
N LEU A 269 9.89 6.47 2.13
CA LEU A 269 8.66 7.19 2.47
C LEU A 269 7.55 6.22 2.88
N GLU A 270 7.44 5.05 2.23
CA GLU A 270 6.55 3.96 2.68
C GLU A 270 6.89 3.52 4.10
N ALA A 271 8.17 3.24 4.37
CA ALA A 271 8.61 2.74 5.68
C ALA A 271 8.34 3.76 6.79
N ILE A 272 8.58 5.05 6.53
CA ILE A 272 8.29 6.14 7.48
C ILE A 272 6.77 6.33 7.65
N LEU A 273 5.98 6.27 6.58
CA LEU A 273 4.52 6.32 6.68
C LEU A 273 3.97 5.14 7.49
N ASN A 274 4.54 3.94 7.31
CA ASN A 274 4.20 2.77 8.12
C ASN A 274 4.56 2.97 9.59
N GLN A 275 5.73 3.53 9.86
CA GLN A 275 6.20 3.82 11.22
C GLN A 275 5.33 4.85 11.94
N ILE A 276 4.86 5.87 11.23
CA ILE A 276 4.00 6.92 11.80
C ILE A 276 2.57 6.39 12.02
N THR A 277 2.00 5.70 11.04
CA THR A 277 0.56 5.39 11.02
C THR A 277 0.20 3.95 11.44
N GLY A 278 1.18 3.05 11.46
CA GLY A 278 0.96 1.61 11.58
C GLY A 278 0.26 0.98 10.36
N LYS A 279 -0.02 1.74 9.30
CA LYS A 279 -0.67 1.27 8.07
C LYS A 279 0.35 0.95 6.99
N SER A 280 0.01 0.05 6.09
CA SER A 280 0.84 -0.33 4.95
C SER A 280 -0.09 -0.74 3.81
N PHE A 281 0.28 -0.46 2.57
CA PHE A 281 -0.54 -0.74 1.38
C PHE A 281 0.20 -1.61 0.35
N GLY A 282 1.21 -2.32 0.81
CA GLY A 282 2.08 -3.15 0.00
C GLY A 282 3.29 -3.55 0.82
N PHE A 283 4.19 -4.34 0.23
CA PHE A 283 5.42 -4.74 0.90
C PHE A 283 6.58 -4.47 -0.04
N ILE A 284 7.19 -3.29 0.10
CA ILE A 284 8.41 -2.96 -0.63
C ILE A 284 9.58 -3.56 0.15
N HIS A 285 9.86 -4.85 -0.07
CA HIS A 285 10.91 -5.54 0.66
C HIS A 285 12.29 -5.25 0.08
N ASN A 286 13.09 -4.43 0.76
CA ASN A 286 14.50 -4.20 0.44
C ASN A 286 14.77 -3.96 -1.06
N GLY A 287 14.04 -3.01 -1.66
CA GLY A 287 14.08 -2.77 -3.11
C GLY A 287 13.02 -3.53 -3.89
N GLY A 288 11.74 -3.28 -3.56
CA GLY A 288 10.60 -3.90 -4.24
C GLY A 288 10.57 -3.60 -5.75
N THR A 289 9.75 -4.34 -6.48
CA THR A 289 9.49 -4.13 -7.91
C THR A 289 8.78 -2.80 -8.19
N GLU A 290 8.83 -2.31 -9.43
CA GLU A 290 8.10 -1.09 -9.80
C GLU A 290 6.58 -1.25 -9.70
N GLU A 291 6.09 -2.47 -9.93
CA GLU A 291 4.69 -2.84 -9.74
C GLU A 291 4.28 -2.73 -8.27
N GLU A 292 5.11 -3.24 -7.35
CA GLU A 292 4.89 -3.12 -5.90
C GLU A 292 4.94 -1.66 -5.44
N ARG A 293 5.91 -0.87 -5.93
CA ARG A 293 6.00 0.57 -5.63
C ARG A 293 4.75 1.30 -6.11
N THR A 294 4.33 1.06 -7.35
CA THR A 294 3.14 1.68 -7.94
C THR A 294 1.87 1.32 -7.17
N SER A 295 1.68 0.03 -6.83
CA SER A 295 0.54 -0.43 -6.03
C SER A 295 0.52 0.24 -4.66
N THR A 296 1.68 0.31 -4.01
CA THR A 296 1.85 0.94 -2.69
C THR A 296 1.49 2.42 -2.72
N VAL A 297 2.04 3.16 -3.70
CA VAL A 297 1.73 4.58 -3.90
C VAL A 297 0.23 4.80 -4.11
N ASN A 298 -0.42 3.96 -4.92
CA ASN A 298 -1.85 4.06 -5.15
C ASN A 298 -2.66 3.79 -3.86
N GLY A 299 -2.30 2.78 -3.08
CA GLY A 299 -2.97 2.53 -1.80
C GLY A 299 -2.86 3.69 -0.81
N TRP A 300 -1.71 4.35 -0.73
CA TRP A 300 -1.53 5.57 0.08
C TRP A 300 -2.34 6.76 -0.45
N ARG A 301 -2.44 6.94 -1.77
CA ARG A 301 -3.27 7.98 -2.39
C ARG A 301 -4.77 7.76 -2.11
N ILE A 302 -5.22 6.51 -2.15
CA ILE A 302 -6.57 6.12 -1.74
C ILE A 302 -6.76 6.45 -0.26
N PHE A 303 -5.82 6.05 0.60
CA PHE A 303 -5.86 6.37 2.03
C PHE A 303 -6.02 7.87 2.29
N LEU A 304 -5.20 8.69 1.63
CA LEU A 304 -5.28 10.15 1.72
C LEU A 304 -6.67 10.65 1.33
N TRP A 305 -7.22 10.16 0.21
CA TRP A 305 -8.56 10.56 -0.22
C TRP A 305 -9.63 10.23 0.83
N HIS A 306 -9.65 9.00 1.36
CA HIS A 306 -10.61 8.59 2.39
C HIS A 306 -10.45 9.37 3.71
N SER A 307 -9.22 9.72 4.09
CA SER A 307 -8.97 10.55 5.29
C SER A 307 -9.71 11.89 5.22
N PHE A 308 -9.81 12.50 4.04
CA PHE A 308 -10.46 13.81 3.87
C PHE A 308 -11.95 13.72 3.54
N ASN A 309 -12.41 12.64 2.89
CA ASN A 309 -13.76 12.60 2.31
C ASN A 309 -14.79 11.74 3.06
N ASP A 310 -14.38 10.83 3.95
CA ASP A 310 -15.33 9.93 4.67
C ASP A 310 -15.84 10.45 6.04
#